data_AF-A0A6I3LMS7-F1
#
_entry.id   AF-A0A6I3LMS7-F1
#
_cell.length_a   1.000
_cell.length_b   1.000
_cell.length_c   1.000
_cell.angle_alpha   90.00
_cell.angle_beta   90.00
_cell.angle_gamma   90.00
#
_symmetry.space_group_name_H-M   'P 1'
#
loop_
_entity.id
_entity.type
_entity.pdbx_description
1 polymer ?
#
loop_
_entity_poly.entity_id
_entity_poly.type
_entity_poly.pdbx_seq_one_letter_code
_entity_poly.pdbx_strand_id
1 'polypeptide(L)'
;MKKEEVELIIFKVTADGQEAFNMKIYKNGTTCRHGVGGLPQLGISGMSFFNNSNFFDQLISKVPEQLLENPMNYEEETPNGYLEYVIAFYGVSNNGDTGERANWTKSTGIRAKLDHQSNFRDPIMGFLDGLTLDAAELTNEWYFDIVILAKYKMQSSTIPKETILAQPKTDEEIHNNYENYVNMMMTSARNWTMSNFDKNKTYERDGKTYTAIIQEDEQSFSINFIDLGNSTTEYNATNPTDKDKKSWWKVW
;
A
#
# COMPACT_ATOMS: atom_id res chain seq x y z
N MET A 1 -3.77 4.90 26.46
CA MET A 1 -4.78 4.09 25.76
C MET A 1 -4.27 2.67 25.74
N LYS A 2 -5.10 1.66 25.96
CA LYS A 2 -4.67 0.26 25.85
C LYS A 2 -4.79 -0.23 24.41
N LYS A 3 -4.00 -1.24 24.03
CA LYS A 3 -4.05 -1.83 22.68
C LYS A 3 -5.45 -2.31 22.28
N GLU A 4 -6.16 -2.93 23.23
CA GLU A 4 -7.51 -3.47 23.02
C GLU A 4 -8.55 -2.41 22.66
N GLU A 5 -8.31 -1.16 23.07
CA GLU A 5 -9.17 -0.01 22.76
C GLU A 5 -8.95 0.55 21.35
N VAL A 6 -7.82 0.22 20.68
CA VAL A 6 -7.50 0.77 19.37
C VAL A 6 -8.40 0.17 18.29
N GLU A 7 -8.97 1.02 17.44
CA GLU A 7 -9.79 0.62 16.29
C GLU A 7 -9.28 1.14 14.94
N LEU A 8 -8.32 2.08 14.95
CA LEU A 8 -7.69 2.61 13.76
C LEU A 8 -6.22 2.95 14.01
N ILE A 9 -5.37 2.55 13.07
CA ILE A 9 -3.97 2.97 12.96
C ILE A 9 -3.82 3.82 11.69
N ILE A 10 -3.22 4.98 11.81
CA ILE A 10 -2.85 5.86 10.69
C ILE A 10 -1.34 5.93 10.60
N PHE A 11 -0.81 5.74 9.40
CA PHE A 11 0.59 5.99 9.05
C PHE A 11 0.63 7.13 8.04
N LYS A 12 1.57 8.06 8.22
CA LYS A 12 1.85 9.10 7.24
C LYS A 12 3.33 9.42 7.23
N VAL A 13 3.88 9.50 6.02
CA VAL A 13 5.24 9.99 5.75
C VAL A 13 5.15 11.12 4.74
N THR A 14 5.68 12.28 5.11
CA THR A 14 5.69 13.48 4.27
C THR A 14 7.11 13.98 4.12
N ALA A 15 7.52 14.33 2.91
CA ALA A 15 8.80 14.97 2.65
C ALA A 15 8.53 16.27 1.87
N ASP A 16 8.98 17.40 2.42
CA ASP A 16 8.85 18.73 1.81
C ASP A 16 7.43 19.08 1.31
N GLY A 17 6.41 18.66 2.08
CA GLY A 17 5.01 18.89 1.77
C GLY A 17 4.37 17.88 0.81
N GLN A 18 5.15 16.94 0.27
CA GLN A 18 4.62 15.84 -0.54
C GLN A 18 4.40 14.59 0.32
N GLU A 19 3.24 13.96 0.16
CA GLU A 19 2.89 12.75 0.91
C GLU A 19 3.47 11.51 0.19
N ALA A 20 4.58 10.99 0.71
CA ALA A 20 5.24 9.79 0.16
C ALA A 20 4.47 8.51 0.49
N PHE A 21 3.80 8.50 1.65
CA PHE A 21 3.01 7.37 2.12
C PHE A 21 1.89 7.85 3.05
N ASN A 22 0.69 7.30 2.87
CA ASN A 22 -0.43 7.46 3.79
C ASN A 22 -1.25 6.18 3.81
N MET A 23 -1.55 5.72 5.01
CA MET A 23 -2.30 4.49 5.21
C MET A 23 -3.21 4.63 6.42
N LYS A 24 -4.43 4.10 6.28
CA LYS A 24 -5.37 3.92 7.38
C LYS A 24 -5.76 2.44 7.44
N ILE A 25 -5.55 1.80 8.58
CA ILE A 25 -5.97 0.41 8.81
C ILE A 25 -6.94 0.39 9.98
N TYR A 26 -8.18 0.01 9.68
CA TYR A 26 -9.25 -0.12 10.65
C TYR A 26 -9.32 -1.56 11.15
N LYS A 27 -9.68 -1.74 12.43
CA LYS A 27 -9.79 -3.06 13.08
C LYS A 27 -10.83 -3.97 12.41
N ASN A 28 -11.85 -3.42 11.78
CA ASN A 28 -12.85 -4.19 11.02
C ASN A 28 -12.34 -4.70 9.65
N GLY A 29 -11.11 -4.34 9.25
CA GLY A 29 -10.53 -4.71 7.97
C GLY A 29 -10.67 -3.69 6.86
N THR A 30 -11.28 -2.53 7.09
CA THR A 30 -11.18 -1.42 6.13
C THR A 30 -9.72 -0.98 6.04
N THR A 31 -9.15 -0.96 4.84
CA THR A 31 -7.76 -0.59 4.59
C THR A 31 -7.71 0.45 3.48
N CYS A 32 -7.10 1.60 3.78
CA CYS A 32 -6.86 2.68 2.83
C CYS A 32 -5.36 2.86 2.65
N ARG A 33 -4.89 3.04 1.43
CA ARG A 33 -3.48 3.34 1.18
C ARG A 33 -3.31 4.24 -0.05
N HIS A 34 -2.30 5.08 0.07
CA HIS A 34 -1.77 5.95 -0.96
C HIS A 34 -0.25 5.99 -0.82
N GLY A 35 0.47 5.77 -1.92
CA GLY A 35 1.93 5.81 -1.93
C GLY A 35 2.64 4.53 -1.46
N VAL A 36 3.97 4.54 -1.61
CA VAL A 36 4.87 3.42 -1.25
C VAL A 36 6.07 3.86 -0.41
N GLY A 37 6.09 5.12 0.04
CA GLY A 37 7.21 5.69 0.81
C GLY A 37 8.28 6.39 -0.03
N GLY A 38 8.08 6.49 -1.35
CA GLY A 38 8.93 7.24 -2.28
C GLY A 38 8.26 8.51 -2.81
N LEU A 39 9.04 9.35 -3.49
CA LEU A 39 8.57 10.53 -4.23
C LEU A 39 8.85 10.38 -5.74
N PRO A 40 8.03 10.98 -6.63
CA PRO A 40 6.91 11.91 -6.35
C PRO A 40 5.64 11.24 -5.77
N GLN A 41 4.76 12.03 -5.16
CA GLN A 41 3.47 11.53 -4.66
C GLN A 41 2.66 10.80 -5.77
N LEU A 42 2.17 9.60 -5.48
CA LEU A 42 1.42 8.77 -6.43
C LEU A 42 -0.07 9.10 -6.39
N GLY A 43 -0.67 9.69 -7.42
CA GLY A 43 -2.10 10.01 -7.51
C GLY A 43 -3.09 8.84 -7.51
N ILE A 44 -2.63 7.59 -7.36
CA ILE A 44 -3.47 6.38 -7.25
C ILE A 44 -3.62 6.03 -5.76
N SER A 45 -4.84 5.71 -5.32
CA SER A 45 -5.11 5.22 -3.97
C SER A 45 -6.30 4.27 -3.95
N GLY A 46 -6.32 3.39 -2.95
CA GLY A 46 -7.35 2.36 -2.81
C GLY A 46 -7.90 2.31 -1.39
N MET A 47 -9.19 1.97 -1.30
CA MET A 47 -9.87 1.59 -0.07
C MET A 47 -10.56 0.24 -0.28
N SER A 48 -10.21 -0.77 0.52
CA SER A 48 -10.82 -2.11 0.46
C SER A 48 -11.41 -2.51 1.81
N PHE A 49 -12.49 -3.30 1.76
CA PHE A 49 -13.22 -3.78 2.94
C PHE A 49 -13.00 -5.28 3.11
N PHE A 50 -11.95 -5.67 3.83
CA PHE A 50 -11.60 -7.09 3.99
C PHE A 50 -12.50 -7.83 4.98
N ASN A 51 -13.25 -7.10 5.82
CA ASN A 51 -14.14 -7.63 6.85
C ASN A 51 -13.44 -8.61 7.82
N ASN A 52 -12.13 -8.43 8.02
CA ASN A 52 -11.31 -9.15 8.99
C ASN A 52 -10.15 -8.27 9.47
N SER A 53 -9.64 -8.54 10.66
CA SER A 53 -8.63 -7.72 11.34
C SER A 53 -7.18 -8.10 10.99
N ASN A 54 -6.92 -8.95 10.00
CA ASN A 54 -5.59 -9.57 9.81
C ASN A 54 -4.43 -8.57 9.67
N PHE A 55 -4.62 -7.48 8.92
CA PHE A 55 -3.59 -6.44 8.80
C PHE A 55 -3.44 -5.63 10.09
N PHE A 56 -4.57 -5.28 10.70
CA PHE A 56 -4.61 -4.53 11.95
C PHE A 56 -3.92 -5.27 13.09
N ASP A 57 -4.27 -6.55 13.30
CA ASP A 57 -3.78 -7.37 14.40
C ASP A 57 -2.26 -7.58 14.33
N GLN A 58 -1.73 -7.80 13.12
CA GLN A 58 -0.29 -7.91 12.91
C GLN A 58 0.43 -6.62 13.28
N LEU A 59 -0.10 -5.45 12.92
CA LEU A 59 0.54 -4.17 13.21
C LEU A 59 0.41 -3.77 14.68
N ILE A 60 -0.78 -3.87 15.28
CA ILE A 60 -0.99 -3.48 16.69
C ILE A 60 -0.21 -4.39 17.65
N SER A 61 0.07 -5.65 17.26
CA SER A 61 0.92 -6.56 18.04
C SER A 61 2.34 -6.00 18.23
N LYS A 62 2.87 -5.29 17.22
CA LYS A 62 4.22 -4.72 17.20
C LYS A 62 4.34 -3.39 17.95
N VAL A 63 3.23 -2.70 18.24
CA VAL A 63 3.23 -1.40 18.94
C VAL A 63 3.51 -1.61 20.43
N PRO A 64 4.55 -1.03 21.04
CA PRO A 64 4.72 -1.07 22.49
C PRO A 64 3.58 -0.33 23.21
N GLU A 65 3.02 -0.91 24.27
CA GLU A 65 1.90 -0.30 25.00
C GLU A 65 2.28 1.07 25.60
N GLN A 66 3.54 1.24 26.02
CA GLN A 66 4.06 2.51 26.51
C GLN A 66 3.91 3.68 25.52
N LEU A 67 3.93 3.42 24.20
CA LEU A 67 3.75 4.45 23.17
C LEU A 67 2.28 4.89 23.04
N LEU A 68 1.33 4.05 23.45
CA LEU A 68 -0.10 4.40 23.49
C LEU A 68 -0.45 5.22 24.74
N GLU A 69 0.40 5.18 25.76
CA GLU A 69 0.24 5.93 27.00
C GLU A 69 1.01 7.25 26.98
N ASN A 70 2.17 7.27 26.31
CA ASN A 70 3.07 8.42 26.26
C ASN A 70 3.21 8.88 24.80
N PRO A 71 2.26 9.70 24.29
CA PRO A 71 2.39 10.26 22.96
C PRO A 71 3.64 11.13 22.86
N MET A 72 4.22 11.21 21.67
CA MET A 72 5.41 12.00 21.42
C MET A 72 5.16 12.95 20.25
N ASN A 73 5.58 14.20 20.39
CA ASN A 73 5.62 15.16 19.30
C ASN A 73 6.98 15.84 19.31
N TYR A 74 7.84 15.43 18.39
CA TYR A 74 9.14 16.01 18.18
C TYR A 74 9.13 16.86 16.90
N GLU A 75 9.64 18.08 17.01
CA GLU A 75 9.78 19.00 15.89
C GLU A 75 11.03 19.86 16.11
N GLU A 76 11.83 20.01 15.07
CA GLU A 76 12.96 20.91 15.00
C GLU A 76 12.80 21.94 13.87
N GLU A 77 13.65 22.95 13.84
CA GLU A 77 13.70 23.87 12.70
C GLU A 77 14.21 23.11 11.47
N THR A 78 13.58 23.34 10.31
CA THR A 78 13.86 22.58 9.08
C THR A 78 14.33 23.49 7.92
N PRO A 79 15.45 24.22 8.06
CA PRO A 79 15.94 25.13 7.03
C PRO A 79 16.36 24.42 5.73
N ASN A 80 16.66 23.11 5.78
CA ASN A 80 17.11 22.34 4.63
C ASN A 80 15.98 21.54 3.96
N GLY A 81 14.72 21.75 4.36
CA GLY A 81 13.61 20.85 4.05
C GLY A 81 13.37 19.86 5.18
N TYR A 82 12.30 19.07 5.08
CA TYR A 82 11.87 18.19 6.16
C TYR A 82 11.39 16.81 5.71
N LEU A 83 11.56 15.87 6.64
CA LEU A 83 10.91 14.56 6.65
C LEU A 83 10.06 14.44 7.91
N GLU A 84 8.78 14.14 7.73
CA GLU A 84 7.81 14.01 8.81
C GLU A 84 7.20 12.61 8.83
N TYR A 85 7.31 11.94 9.97
CA TYR A 85 6.63 10.69 10.28
C TYR A 85 5.49 10.95 11.25
N VAL A 86 4.33 10.37 10.98
CA VAL A 86 3.19 10.35 11.89
C VAL A 86 2.64 8.92 11.97
N ILE A 87 2.56 8.40 13.20
CA ILE A 87 1.78 7.20 13.51
C ILE A 87 0.74 7.60 14.55
N ALA A 88 -0.53 7.50 14.20
CA ALA A 88 -1.63 7.86 15.08
C ALA A 88 -2.55 6.65 15.34
N PHE A 89 -3.08 6.59 16.56
CA PHE A 89 -3.98 5.54 17.02
C PHE A 89 -5.27 6.18 17.51
N TYR A 90 -6.40 5.65 17.05
CA TYR A 90 -7.72 6.07 17.48
C TYR A 90 -8.41 4.92 18.21
N GLY A 91 -9.05 5.28 19.32
CA GLY A 91 -9.73 4.34 20.21
C GLY A 91 -11.10 3.93 19.67
N VAL A 92 -11.92 3.36 20.54
CA VAL A 92 -13.30 2.94 20.20
C VAL A 92 -14.14 4.12 19.71
N SER A 93 -15.00 3.87 18.72
CA SER A 93 -15.98 4.85 18.23
C SER A 93 -17.17 5.05 19.19
N ASN A 94 -17.47 6.31 19.54
CA ASN A 94 -18.60 6.68 20.41
C ASN A 94 -19.98 6.51 19.74
N ASN A 95 -20.05 6.65 18.42
CA ASN A 95 -21.28 6.54 17.64
C ASN A 95 -21.47 5.16 17.00
N GLY A 96 -20.56 4.21 17.24
CA GLY A 96 -20.60 2.87 16.64
C GLY A 96 -20.26 2.83 15.14
N ASP A 97 -19.97 3.98 14.54
CA ASP A 97 -19.52 4.06 13.15
C ASP A 97 -18.05 3.65 13.03
N THR A 98 -17.71 2.97 11.95
CA THR A 98 -16.33 2.75 11.49
C THR A 98 -16.06 3.55 10.23
N GLY A 99 -14.87 4.15 10.11
CA GLY A 99 -14.48 4.96 8.94
C GLY A 99 -14.43 6.46 9.24
N GLU A 100 -14.52 7.28 8.19
CA GLU A 100 -14.40 8.75 8.29
C GLU A 100 -15.53 9.43 9.07
N ARG A 101 -16.64 8.71 9.34
CA ARG A 101 -17.77 9.21 10.16
C ARG A 101 -17.65 8.84 11.64
N ALA A 102 -16.65 8.04 12.01
CA ALA A 102 -16.45 7.61 13.39
C ALA A 102 -16.12 8.80 14.28
N ASN A 103 -16.77 8.87 15.45
CA ASN A 103 -16.45 9.81 16.50
C ASN A 103 -15.57 9.10 17.54
N TRP A 104 -14.27 9.24 17.39
CA TRP A 104 -13.30 8.52 18.22
C TRP A 104 -13.32 8.98 19.68
N THR A 105 -13.41 8.03 20.61
CA THR A 105 -13.37 8.30 22.07
C THR A 105 -12.08 8.97 22.51
N LYS A 106 -10.96 8.56 21.90
CA LYS A 106 -9.59 8.93 22.28
C LYS A 106 -8.70 8.86 21.05
N SER A 107 -7.65 9.66 21.02
CA SER A 107 -6.56 9.56 20.06
C SER A 107 -5.21 9.71 20.76
N THR A 108 -4.20 8.99 20.29
CA THR A 108 -2.80 9.12 20.72
C THR A 108 -1.89 8.90 19.52
N GLY A 109 -0.58 9.16 19.65
CA GLY A 109 0.33 8.94 18.53
C GLY A 109 1.71 9.51 18.73
N ILE A 110 2.52 9.32 17.70
CA ILE A 110 3.88 9.82 17.61
C ILE A 110 3.98 10.65 16.33
N ARG A 111 4.54 11.85 16.46
CA ARG A 111 4.94 12.69 15.35
C ARG A 111 6.40 13.06 15.52
N ALA A 112 7.18 12.89 14.45
CA ALA A 112 8.55 13.37 14.38
C ALA A 112 8.74 14.12 13.06
N LYS A 113 9.03 15.42 13.15
CA LYS A 113 9.38 16.26 12.00
C LYS A 113 10.84 16.67 12.12
N LEU A 114 11.64 16.21 11.17
CA LEU A 114 13.09 16.31 11.15
C LEU A 114 13.55 17.15 9.97
N ASP A 115 14.63 17.90 10.16
CA ASP A 115 15.39 18.48 9.06
C ASP A 115 16.10 17.38 8.28
N HIS A 116 16.31 17.56 6.97
CA HIS A 116 17.06 16.57 6.17
C HIS A 116 18.50 16.33 6.65
N GLN A 117 19.08 17.28 7.40
CA GLN A 117 20.41 17.18 8.02
C GLN A 117 20.34 16.94 9.54
N SER A 118 19.21 16.45 10.04
CA SER A 118 19.02 16.18 11.47
C SER A 118 20.11 15.27 12.02
N ASN A 119 20.57 15.59 13.23
CA ASN A 119 21.41 14.70 14.04
C ASN A 119 20.60 13.95 15.12
N PHE A 120 19.26 13.98 15.02
CA PHE A 120 18.38 13.32 15.96
C PHE A 120 18.58 11.79 15.91
N ARG A 121 19.17 11.24 16.98
CA ARG A 121 19.47 9.81 17.14
C ARG A 121 18.70 9.25 18.32
N ASP A 122 17.38 9.15 18.17
CA ASP A 122 16.50 8.56 19.16
C ASP A 122 15.97 7.19 18.67
N PRO A 123 15.92 6.15 19.52
CA PRO A 123 15.34 4.85 19.16
C PRO A 123 13.93 4.91 18.57
N ILE A 124 13.15 5.96 18.88
CA ILE A 124 11.82 6.15 18.33
C ILE A 124 11.83 6.23 16.80
N MET A 125 12.91 6.72 16.20
CA MET A 125 13.03 6.77 14.74
C MET A 125 13.08 5.39 14.11
N GLY A 126 13.79 4.45 14.76
CA GLY A 126 13.82 3.06 14.32
C GLY A 126 12.44 2.40 14.42
N PHE A 127 11.65 2.75 15.43
CA PHE A 127 10.27 2.30 15.55
C PHE A 127 9.36 2.90 14.46
N LEU A 128 9.43 4.22 14.23
CA LEU A 128 8.60 4.91 13.25
C LEU A 128 8.84 4.38 11.83
N ASP A 129 10.10 4.29 11.43
CA ASP A 129 10.48 3.74 10.12
C ASP A 129 10.10 2.26 10.04
N GLY A 130 10.50 1.46 11.04
CA GLY A 130 10.24 0.02 11.06
C GLY A 130 8.76 -0.34 10.97
N LEU A 131 7.91 0.28 11.80
CA LEU A 131 6.47 -0.03 11.80
C LEU A 131 5.76 0.48 10.53
N THR A 132 6.18 1.64 10.00
CA THR A 132 5.63 2.18 8.74
C THR A 132 5.96 1.25 7.57
N LEU A 133 7.20 0.78 7.50
CA LEU A 133 7.64 -0.14 6.47
C LEU A 133 7.00 -1.51 6.59
N ASP A 134 6.85 -2.03 7.81
CA ASP A 134 6.08 -3.25 8.06
C ASP A 134 4.65 -3.13 7.53
N ALA A 135 4.01 -1.97 7.72
CA ALA A 135 2.66 -1.71 7.21
C ALA A 135 2.62 -1.62 5.68
N ALA A 136 3.62 -0.97 5.08
CA ALA A 136 3.77 -0.92 3.63
C ALA A 136 3.97 -2.32 3.03
N GLU A 137 4.92 -3.11 3.57
CA GLU A 137 5.23 -4.45 3.10
C GLU A 137 4.03 -5.39 3.21
N LEU A 138 3.37 -5.40 4.37
CA LEU A 138 2.18 -6.21 4.64
C LEU A 138 1.04 -5.98 3.63
N THR A 139 0.98 -4.78 3.04
CA THR A 139 -0.08 -4.36 2.13
C THR A 139 0.39 -4.17 0.69
N ASN A 140 1.66 -4.45 0.37
CA ASN A 140 2.25 -4.18 -0.95
C ASN A 140 1.54 -4.95 -2.06
N GLU A 141 1.28 -6.23 -1.84
CA GLU A 141 0.62 -7.08 -2.82
C GLU A 141 -0.82 -6.63 -3.11
N TRP A 142 -1.56 -6.19 -2.08
CA TRP A 142 -2.89 -5.60 -2.27
C TRP A 142 -2.80 -4.26 -3.00
N TYR A 143 -1.87 -3.39 -2.61
CA TYR A 143 -1.74 -2.08 -3.23
C TYR A 143 -1.27 -2.17 -4.69
N PHE A 144 -0.46 -3.18 -5.02
CA PHE A 144 -0.15 -3.54 -6.40
C PHE A 144 -1.43 -3.80 -7.20
N ASP A 145 -2.35 -4.62 -6.67
CA ASP A 145 -3.62 -4.92 -7.34
C ASP A 145 -4.50 -3.66 -7.51
N ILE A 146 -4.44 -2.70 -6.58
CA ILE A 146 -5.08 -1.38 -6.74
C ILE A 146 -4.47 -0.60 -7.93
N VAL A 147 -3.15 -0.59 -8.05
CA VAL A 147 -2.45 0.07 -9.16
C VAL A 147 -2.75 -0.61 -10.50
N ILE A 148 -2.82 -1.95 -10.53
CA ILE A 148 -3.22 -2.73 -11.70
C ILE A 148 -4.67 -2.44 -12.10
N LEU A 149 -5.60 -2.36 -11.13
CA LEU A 149 -6.98 -1.96 -11.39
C LEU A 149 -7.04 -0.56 -12.01
N ALA A 150 -6.24 0.39 -11.52
CA ALA A 150 -6.20 1.74 -12.06
C ALA A 150 -5.71 1.81 -13.50
N LYS A 151 -4.55 1.19 -13.78
CA LYS A 151 -3.86 1.24 -15.08
C LYS A 151 -4.52 0.37 -16.13
N TYR A 152 -4.89 -0.86 -15.79
CA TYR A 152 -5.33 -1.86 -16.75
C TYR A 152 -6.82 -2.18 -16.69
N LYS A 153 -7.55 -1.60 -15.72
CA LYS A 153 -8.97 -1.92 -15.45
C LYS A 153 -9.20 -3.42 -15.19
N MET A 154 -8.19 -4.06 -14.59
CA MET A 154 -8.17 -5.48 -14.26
C MET A 154 -8.41 -5.65 -12.76
N GLN A 155 -9.52 -6.27 -12.38
CA GLN A 155 -9.85 -6.53 -10.98
C GLN A 155 -9.27 -7.86 -10.53
N SER A 156 -8.33 -7.83 -9.58
CA SER A 156 -7.77 -9.05 -8.97
C SER A 156 -8.81 -9.81 -8.14
N SER A 157 -8.73 -11.14 -8.14
CA SER A 157 -9.56 -12.01 -7.30
C SER A 157 -9.29 -11.86 -5.80
N THR A 158 -8.19 -11.22 -5.41
CA THR A 158 -7.83 -10.96 -4.00
C THR A 158 -8.30 -9.61 -3.48
N ILE A 159 -8.79 -8.71 -4.34
CA ILE A 159 -9.36 -7.43 -3.89
C ILE A 159 -10.88 -7.56 -3.68
N PRO A 160 -11.42 -7.11 -2.52
CA PRO A 160 -12.86 -7.11 -2.27
C PRO A 160 -13.65 -6.39 -3.37
N LYS A 161 -14.86 -6.87 -3.68
CA LYS A 161 -15.71 -6.28 -4.73
C LYS A 161 -16.10 -4.83 -4.45
N GLU A 162 -16.29 -4.47 -3.18
CA GLU A 162 -16.62 -3.08 -2.79
C GLU A 162 -15.38 -2.16 -2.73
N THR A 163 -14.26 -2.54 -3.32
CA THR A 163 -13.05 -1.70 -3.34
C THR A 163 -13.32 -0.38 -4.07
N ILE A 164 -12.97 0.74 -3.41
CA ILE A 164 -13.06 2.08 -3.96
C ILE A 164 -11.67 2.50 -4.44
N LEU A 165 -11.60 2.95 -5.69
CA LEU A 165 -10.38 3.43 -6.31
C LEU A 165 -10.45 4.94 -6.52
N ALA A 166 -9.43 5.66 -6.07
CA ALA A 166 -9.16 7.03 -6.47
C ALA A 166 -7.93 7.05 -7.38
N GLN A 167 -8.03 7.76 -8.50
CA GLN A 167 -7.00 7.82 -9.52
C GLN A 167 -7.10 9.13 -10.31
N PRO A 168 -6.06 9.51 -11.06
CA PRO A 168 -6.15 10.62 -12.00
C PRO A 168 -7.22 10.39 -13.08
N LYS A 169 -7.60 11.48 -13.76
CA LYS A 169 -8.71 11.45 -14.73
C LYS A 169 -8.26 11.00 -16.12
N THR A 170 -7.00 11.24 -16.47
CA THR A 170 -6.47 10.95 -17.82
C THR A 170 -5.61 9.70 -17.82
N ASP A 171 -5.62 8.97 -18.94
CA ASP A 171 -4.81 7.76 -19.12
C ASP A 171 -3.30 8.04 -19.06
N GLU A 172 -2.87 9.24 -19.49
CA GLU A 172 -1.48 9.69 -19.40
C GLU A 172 -1.04 9.88 -17.94
N GLU A 173 -1.84 10.58 -17.13
CA GLU A 173 -1.54 10.75 -15.70
C GLU A 173 -1.54 9.40 -14.97
N ILE A 174 -2.49 8.51 -15.28
CA ILE A 174 -2.53 7.16 -14.71
C ILE A 174 -1.27 6.38 -15.10
N HIS A 175 -0.82 6.51 -16.36
CA HIS A 175 0.39 5.86 -16.84
C HIS A 175 1.64 6.36 -16.11
N ASN A 176 1.82 7.67 -15.97
CA ASN A 176 2.96 8.26 -15.27
C ASN A 176 2.99 7.81 -13.79
N ASN A 177 1.82 7.74 -13.15
CA ASN A 177 1.72 7.25 -11.77
C ASN A 177 2.04 5.76 -11.64
N TYR A 178 1.64 4.95 -12.62
CA TYR A 178 2.04 3.54 -12.69
C TYR A 178 3.56 3.39 -12.85
N GLU A 179 4.20 4.17 -13.74
CA GLU A 179 5.65 4.12 -13.93
C GLU A 179 6.41 4.57 -12.68
N ASN A 180 5.97 5.67 -12.05
CA ASN A 180 6.53 6.12 -10.78
C ASN A 180 6.40 5.05 -9.69
N TYR A 181 5.23 4.39 -9.59
CA TYR A 181 5.03 3.28 -8.66
C TYR A 181 6.04 2.14 -8.92
N VAL A 182 6.15 1.67 -10.16
CA VAL A 182 7.06 0.59 -10.54
C VAL A 182 8.51 0.97 -10.21
N ASN A 183 8.93 2.18 -10.59
CA ASN A 183 10.28 2.69 -10.32
C ASN A 183 10.58 2.74 -8.81
N MET A 184 9.63 3.22 -8.00
CA MET A 184 9.81 3.27 -6.54
C MET A 184 9.88 1.88 -5.91
N MET A 185 9.10 0.92 -6.42
CA MET A 185 9.17 -0.46 -5.94
C MET A 185 10.52 -1.10 -6.30
N MET A 186 10.98 -0.96 -7.55
CA MET A 186 12.25 -1.51 -8.04
C MET A 186 13.49 -0.87 -7.40
N THR A 187 13.46 0.44 -7.15
CA THR A 187 14.60 1.18 -6.59
C THR A 187 14.54 1.31 -5.06
N SER A 188 13.57 0.67 -4.42
CA SER A 188 13.44 0.68 -2.96
C SER A 188 14.71 0.13 -2.31
N ALA A 189 15.25 0.84 -1.32
CA ALA A 189 16.37 0.37 -0.51
C ALA A 189 16.08 -0.94 0.26
N ARG A 190 14.82 -1.36 0.31
CA ARG A 190 14.37 -2.62 0.91
C ARG A 190 14.42 -3.81 -0.07
N ASN A 191 14.77 -3.59 -1.32
CA ASN A 191 14.79 -4.61 -2.38
C ASN A 191 13.44 -5.35 -2.47
N TRP A 192 12.33 -4.60 -2.41
CA TRP A 192 11.02 -5.18 -2.62
C TRP A 192 10.93 -5.77 -4.03
N THR A 193 10.35 -6.96 -4.15
CA THR A 193 10.10 -7.60 -5.43
C THR A 193 8.62 -7.83 -5.64
N MET A 194 8.17 -7.57 -6.87
CA MET A 194 6.80 -7.81 -7.34
C MET A 194 6.70 -9.12 -8.11
N SER A 195 7.81 -9.85 -8.33
CA SER A 195 7.90 -11.11 -9.09
C SER A 195 6.90 -12.21 -8.71
N ASN A 196 6.30 -12.12 -7.53
CA ASN A 196 5.36 -13.11 -7.01
C ASN A 196 3.94 -12.56 -6.81
N PHE A 197 3.69 -11.28 -7.13
CA PHE A 197 2.40 -10.64 -6.86
C PHE A 197 1.28 -11.13 -7.76
N ASP A 198 1.58 -11.87 -8.82
CA ASP A 198 0.64 -12.55 -9.71
C ASP A 198 0.21 -13.94 -9.20
N LYS A 199 0.93 -14.52 -8.24
CA LYS A 199 0.72 -15.91 -7.81
C LYS A 199 -0.64 -16.10 -7.15
N ASN A 200 -1.30 -17.20 -7.51
CA ASN A 200 -2.59 -17.63 -6.97
C ASN A 200 -3.73 -16.61 -7.17
N LYS A 201 -3.64 -15.79 -8.21
CA LYS A 201 -4.65 -14.79 -8.55
C LYS A 201 -5.18 -14.96 -9.95
N THR A 202 -6.40 -14.47 -10.14
CA THR A 202 -6.96 -14.21 -11.46
C THR A 202 -7.37 -12.75 -11.52
N TYR A 203 -7.46 -12.23 -12.74
CA TYR A 203 -7.85 -10.85 -13.00
C TYR A 203 -9.08 -10.83 -13.90
N GLU A 204 -10.08 -10.02 -13.57
CA GLU A 204 -11.30 -9.89 -14.36
C GLU A 204 -11.38 -8.53 -15.04
N ARG A 205 -11.81 -8.53 -16.29
CA ARG A 205 -12.13 -7.31 -17.06
C ARG A 205 -13.14 -7.64 -18.15
N ASP A 206 -14.18 -6.81 -18.27
CA ASP A 206 -15.19 -6.91 -19.34
C ASP A 206 -15.81 -8.33 -19.46
N GLY A 207 -16.00 -9.01 -18.32
CA GLY A 207 -16.57 -10.36 -18.25
C GLY A 207 -15.61 -11.50 -18.65
N LYS A 208 -14.31 -11.21 -18.83
CA LYS A 208 -13.27 -12.19 -19.10
C LYS A 208 -12.33 -12.34 -17.93
N THR A 209 -11.78 -13.54 -17.77
CA THR A 209 -10.81 -13.88 -16.73
C THR A 209 -9.42 -14.09 -17.34
N TYR A 210 -8.42 -13.52 -16.68
CA TYR A 210 -7.02 -13.52 -17.09
C TYR A 210 -6.13 -14.06 -15.97
N THR A 211 -5.01 -14.66 -16.34
CA THR A 211 -3.86 -14.79 -15.44
C THR A 211 -2.85 -13.70 -15.76
N ALA A 212 -2.17 -13.17 -14.74
CA ALA A 212 -1.01 -12.32 -14.95
C ALA A 212 0.26 -13.19 -15.05
N ILE A 213 1.27 -12.67 -15.75
CA ILE A 213 2.66 -13.14 -15.70
C ILE A 213 3.52 -11.91 -15.47
N ILE A 214 4.19 -11.86 -14.33
CA ILE A 214 5.15 -10.82 -14.00
C ILE A 214 6.55 -11.27 -14.41
N GLN A 215 7.28 -10.36 -15.06
CA GLN A 215 8.70 -10.52 -15.34
C GLN A 215 9.41 -9.31 -14.76
N GLU A 216 10.34 -9.55 -13.84
CA GLU A 216 11.10 -8.53 -13.13
C GLU A 216 12.57 -8.95 -13.10
N ASP A 217 13.44 -8.01 -13.42
CA ASP A 217 14.88 -8.09 -13.19
C ASP A 217 15.38 -6.78 -12.55
N GLU A 218 16.70 -6.64 -12.36
CA GLU A 218 17.29 -5.47 -11.68
C GLU A 218 16.99 -4.13 -12.37
N GLN A 219 16.60 -4.14 -13.65
CA GLN A 219 16.46 -2.92 -14.46
C GLN A 219 15.07 -2.78 -15.10
N SER A 220 14.25 -3.82 -15.06
CA SER A 220 12.99 -3.84 -15.79
C SER A 220 11.89 -4.58 -15.04
N PHE A 221 10.67 -4.12 -15.30
CA PHE A 221 9.45 -4.75 -14.84
C PHE A 221 8.44 -4.79 -16.00
N SER A 222 7.78 -5.92 -16.17
CA SER A 222 6.66 -6.05 -17.09
C SER A 222 5.61 -7.01 -16.56
N ILE A 223 4.37 -6.75 -16.95
CA ILE A 223 3.22 -7.60 -16.63
C ILE A 223 2.44 -7.90 -17.91
N ASN A 224 2.14 -9.17 -18.13
CA ASN A 224 1.33 -9.64 -19.26
C ASN A 224 0.08 -10.35 -18.74
N PHE A 225 -1.08 -10.06 -19.33
CA PHE A 225 -2.34 -10.72 -19.01
C PHE A 225 -2.72 -11.73 -20.11
N ILE A 226 -2.90 -12.99 -19.74
CA ILE A 226 -3.28 -14.08 -20.64
C ILE A 226 -4.73 -14.46 -20.36
N ASP A 227 -5.59 -14.32 -21.37
CA ASP A 227 -7.00 -14.75 -21.33
C ASP A 227 -7.07 -16.26 -21.10
N LEU A 228 -7.78 -16.68 -20.05
CA LEU A 228 -7.95 -18.09 -19.70
C LEU A 228 -9.02 -18.79 -20.57
N GLY A 229 -9.81 -18.02 -21.32
CA GLY A 229 -10.97 -18.50 -22.05
C GLY A 229 -12.10 -18.95 -21.12
N ASN A 230 -13.34 -18.96 -21.62
CA ASN A 230 -14.46 -19.58 -20.90
C ASN A 230 -14.33 -21.11 -20.98
N SER A 231 -13.46 -21.71 -20.17
CA SER A 231 -13.25 -23.16 -20.16
C SER A 231 -13.35 -23.71 -18.75
N THR A 232 -14.54 -24.21 -18.41
CA THR A 232 -14.71 -25.30 -17.44
C THR A 232 -13.91 -26.52 -17.92
N THR A 233 -12.63 -26.60 -17.59
CA THR A 233 -11.83 -27.82 -17.75
C THR A 233 -10.61 -27.75 -16.83
N GLU A 234 -10.41 -28.84 -16.11
CA GLU A 234 -9.39 -29.07 -15.09
C GLU A 234 -7.99 -28.67 -15.53
N TYR A 235 -7.31 -27.91 -14.66
CA TYR A 235 -5.93 -27.46 -14.82
C TYR A 235 -4.99 -28.66 -14.60
N ASN A 236 -4.56 -29.33 -15.68
CA ASN A 236 -3.36 -30.16 -15.64
C ASN A 236 -2.17 -29.33 -16.12
N ALA A 237 -1.25 -29.07 -15.19
CA ALA A 237 -0.03 -28.33 -15.43
C ALA A 237 0.90 -29.12 -16.38
N THR A 238 0.97 -28.70 -17.63
CA THR A 238 2.11 -28.99 -18.51
C THR A 238 2.48 -27.73 -19.28
N ASN A 239 3.72 -27.28 -19.08
CA ASN A 239 4.36 -26.16 -19.76
C ASN A 239 4.25 -26.29 -21.29
N PRO A 240 3.71 -25.30 -22.02
CA PRO A 240 3.89 -25.23 -23.46
C PRO A 240 5.17 -24.44 -23.76
N THR A 241 6.15 -25.15 -24.29
CA THR A 241 7.19 -24.58 -25.12
C THR A 241 6.62 -24.08 -26.45
N ASP A 242 7.20 -22.97 -26.89
CA ASP A 242 7.40 -22.51 -28.26
C ASP A 242 6.28 -21.74 -29.00
N LYS A 243 6.68 -20.49 -29.29
CA LYS A 243 6.55 -19.73 -30.56
C LYS A 243 5.14 -19.33 -31.02
N ASP A 244 5.09 -18.09 -31.51
CA ASP A 244 3.97 -17.44 -32.18
C ASP A 244 2.81 -16.92 -31.31
N LYS A 245 3.13 -16.03 -30.36
CA LYS A 245 2.25 -14.89 -30.07
C LYS A 245 3.08 -13.61 -30.06
N LYS A 246 2.77 -12.70 -31.00
CA LYS A 246 3.35 -11.35 -31.03
C LYS A 246 3.06 -10.66 -29.70
N SER A 247 4.11 -10.45 -28.92
CA SER A 247 4.10 -9.48 -27.82
C SER A 247 3.80 -8.11 -28.41
N TRP A 248 2.74 -7.46 -27.93
CA TRP A 248 2.30 -6.15 -28.42
C TRP A 248 2.78 -4.99 -27.54
N TRP A 249 3.70 -5.23 -26.60
CA TRP A 249 4.35 -4.15 -25.85
C TRP A 249 5.80 -4.51 -25.53
N LYS A 250 6.74 -3.82 -26.18
CA LYS A 250 8.10 -3.61 -25.70
C LYS A 250 8.26 -2.10 -25.53
N VAL A 251 8.65 -1.66 -24.35
CA VAL A 251 9.03 -0.26 -24.08
C VAL A 251 10.51 -0.27 -23.71
N TRP A 252 11.24 0.69 -24.27
CA TRP A 252 12.66 0.98 -24.02
C TRP A 252 12.81 1.92 -22.84
#